data_AF-A0A661BW30-F1
#
_entry.id   AF-A0A661BW30-F1
#
_cell.length_a   1.000
_cell.length_b   1.000
_cell.length_c   1.000
_cell.angle_alpha   90.00
_cell.angle_beta   90.00
_cell.angle_gamma   90.00
#
_symmetry.space_group_name_H-M   'P 1'
#
loop_
_entity.id
_entity.type
_entity.pdbx_description
1 polymer ?
#
loop_
_entity_poly.entity_id
_entity_poly.type
_entity_poly.pdbx_seq_one_letter_code
_entity_poly.pdbx_strand_id
1 'polypeptide(L)' 'RTVCEAVSVPVIASGGVGNLDHLADGVTIGEADAVLAASIFHFGDHTVQEAKQHMADRGIEVRMPS' A
#
# COMPACT_ATOMS: atom_id res chain seq x y z
N ARG A 1 -11.42 1.10 -4.68
CA ARG A 1 -12.12 0.61 -5.88
C ARG A 1 -13.11 1.62 -6.47
N THR A 2 -14.28 1.90 -5.87
CA THR A 2 -15.29 2.81 -6.49
C THR A 2 -14.74 4.16 -6.94
N VAL A 3 -13.85 4.77 -6.14
CA VAL A 3 -13.20 6.03 -6.53
C VAL A 3 -12.24 5.82 -7.71
N CYS A 4 -11.41 4.78 -7.68
CA CYS A 4 -10.45 4.46 -8.75
C CYS A 4 -11.15 4.18 -10.10
N GLU A 5 -12.32 3.54 -10.08
CA GLU A 5 -13.11 3.29 -11.30
C GLU A 5 -13.80 4.57 -11.83
N ALA A 6 -14.01 5.57 -10.97
CA ALA A 6 -14.76 6.78 -11.30
C ALA A 6 -13.87 7.92 -11.84
N VAL A 7 -12.55 7.85 -11.67
CA VAL A 7 -11.62 8.93 -12.02
C VAL A 7 -10.43 8.42 -12.81
N SER A 8 -9.92 9.25 -13.71
CA SER A 8 -8.72 8.94 -14.50
C SER A 8 -7.41 9.48 -13.90
N VAL A 9 -7.48 10.14 -12.74
CA VAL A 9 -6.32 10.68 -12.04
C VAL A 9 -5.80 9.65 -11.03
N PRO A 10 -4.48 9.64 -10.72
CA PRO A 10 -3.94 8.72 -9.73
C PRO A 10 -4.61 8.85 -8.36
N VAL A 11 -4.89 7.72 -7.73
CA VAL A 11 -5.58 7.62 -6.43
C VAL A 11 -4.63 7.02 -5.38
N ILE A 12 -4.58 7.68 -4.22
CA ILE A 12 -3.88 7.18 -3.03
C ILE A 12 -4.91 6.63 -2.06
N ALA A 13 -4.86 5.33 -1.76
CA ALA A 13 -5.63 4.75 -0.66
C ALA A 13 -5.01 5.19 0.67
N SER A 14 -5.78 5.89 1.51
CA SER A 14 -5.31 6.44 2.78
C SER A 14 -6.31 6.15 3.90
N GLY A 15 -5.84 5.52 4.98
CA GLY A 15 -6.64 5.15 6.16
C GLY A 15 -7.01 3.66 6.22
N GLY A 16 -7.14 3.12 7.44
CA GLY A 16 -7.56 1.73 7.68
C GLY A 16 -6.48 0.66 7.55
N VAL A 17 -5.22 1.03 7.28
CA VAL A 17 -4.12 0.06 7.18
C VAL A 17 -3.69 -0.42 8.57
N GLY A 18 -4.10 -1.63 8.93
CA GLY A 18 -3.71 -2.29 10.19
C GLY A 18 -2.57 -3.33 10.10
N ASN A 19 -2.18 -3.75 8.89
CA ASN A 19 -1.12 -4.75 8.68
C ASN A 19 -0.56 -4.61 7.25
N LEU A 20 0.48 -5.40 6.91
CA LEU A 20 1.10 -5.35 5.58
C LEU A 20 0.20 -5.85 4.45
N ASP A 21 -0.71 -6.78 4.71
CA ASP A 21 -1.66 -7.26 3.69
C ASP A 21 -2.61 -6.15 3.22
N HIS A 22 -3.06 -5.29 4.14
CA HIS A 22 -3.89 -4.15 3.79
C HIS A 22 -3.20 -3.18 2.81
N LEU A 23 -1.87 -3.07 2.82
CA LEU A 23 -1.12 -2.28 1.83
C LEU A 23 -1.27 -2.88 0.43
N ALA A 24 -1.02 -4.18 0.32
CA ALA A 24 -1.02 -4.86 -0.95
C ALA A 24 -2.46 -5.04 -1.49
N ASP A 25 -3.45 -5.20 -0.62
CA ASP A 25 -4.87 -5.24 -0.97
C ASP A 25 -5.37 -3.89 -1.51
N GLY A 26 -4.89 -2.79 -0.95
CA GLY A 26 -5.19 -1.44 -1.44
C GLY A 26 -4.83 -1.26 -2.92
N VAL A 27 -3.73 -1.87 -3.36
CA VAL A 27 -3.29 -1.86 -4.76
C VAL A 27 -4.03 -2.92 -5.58
N THR A 28 -3.99 -4.18 -5.15
CA THR A 28 -4.42 -5.33 -5.98
C THR A 28 -5.93 -5.51 -6.07
N ILE A 29 -6.67 -5.21 -4.99
CA ILE A 29 -8.13 -5.30 -4.93
C ILE A 29 -8.76 -3.92 -5.05
N GLY A 30 -8.14 -2.94 -4.39
CA GLY A 30 -8.60 -1.56 -4.35
C GLY A 30 -8.34 -0.80 -5.65
N GLU A 31 -7.43 -1.29 -6.50
CA GLU A 31 -6.98 -0.65 -7.74
C GLU A 31 -6.44 0.78 -7.49
N ALA A 32 -5.83 1.03 -6.33
CA ALA A 32 -5.16 2.29 -6.05
C ALA A 32 -3.74 2.31 -6.61
N ASP A 33 -3.31 3.45 -7.14
CA ASP A 33 -1.95 3.65 -7.66
C ASP A 33 -0.90 3.70 -6.54
N ALA A 34 -1.31 4.13 -5.35
CA ALA A 34 -0.47 4.16 -4.17
C ALA A 34 -1.27 3.91 -2.88
N VAL A 35 -0.55 3.53 -1.83
CA VAL A 35 -1.10 3.34 -0.48
C VAL A 35 -0.32 4.17 0.52
N LEU A 36 -1.03 4.71 1.52
CA LEU A 36 -0.48 5.46 2.62
C LEU A 36 -0.83 4.77 3.94
N ALA A 37 0.19 4.49 4.74
CA ALA A 37 0.04 4.02 6.10
C ALA A 37 0.91 4.84 7.06
N ALA A 38 0.41 5.06 8.28
CA ALA A 38 1.08 5.85 9.30
C ALA A 38 1.26 5.08 10.60
N SER A 39 0.18 4.54 11.17
CA SER A 39 0.19 3.86 12.48
C SER A 39 1.16 2.67 12.53
N ILE A 40 1.13 1.78 11.53
CA ILE A 40 1.98 0.58 11.49
C ILE A 40 3.48 0.90 11.43
N PHE A 41 3.85 2.11 10.98
CA PHE A 41 5.24 2.56 10.95
C PHE A 41 5.59 3.40 12.18
N HIS A 42 4.65 4.23 12.65
CA HIS A 42 4.88 5.13 13.78
C HIS A 42 5.03 4.38 15.11
N PHE A 43 4.30 3.28 15.30
CA PHE A 43 4.39 2.46 16.50
C PHE A 43 5.46 1.36 16.42
N GLY A 44 6.16 1.24 15.29
CA GLY A 44 7.26 0.30 15.12
C GLY A 44 6.85 -1.15 14.91
N ASP A 45 5.57 -1.42 14.60
CA ASP A 45 5.09 -2.78 14.28
C ASP A 45 5.76 -3.31 13.00
N HIS A 46 6.00 -2.42 12.04
CA HIS A 46 6.68 -2.71 10.78
C HIS A 46 7.56 -1.55 10.33
N THR A 47 8.54 -1.86 9.49
CA THR A 47 9.40 -0.91 8.79
C THR A 47 8.93 -0.68 7.35
N VAL A 48 9.36 0.43 6.75
CA VAL A 48 9.13 0.68 5.32
C VAL A 48 9.78 -0.40 4.45
N GLN A 49 10.90 -0.98 4.89
CA GLN A 49 11.57 -2.05 4.15
C GLN A 49 10.75 -3.34 4.17
N GLU A 50 10.22 -3.76 5.32
CA GLU A 50 9.34 -4.92 5.44
C GLU A 50 8.07 -4.74 4.60
N ALA A 51 7.46 -3.55 4.63
CA ALA A 51 6.31 -3.25 3.79
C ALA A 51 6.62 -3.38 2.30
N LYS A 52 7.75 -2.84 1.84
CA LYS A 52 8.18 -2.97 0.44
C LYS A 52 8.46 -4.42 0.06
N GLN A 53 9.15 -5.17 0.92
CA GLN A 53 9.42 -6.58 0.66
C GLN A 53 8.11 -7.37 0.53
N HIS A 54 7.17 -7.16 1.46
CA HIS A 54 5.85 -7.80 1.41
C HIS A 54 5.09 -7.49 0.12
N MET A 55 5.11 -6.23 -0.32
CA MET A 55 4.48 -5.83 -1.58
C MET A 55 5.19 -6.47 -2.80
N ALA A 56 6.53 -6.51 -2.80
CA ALA A 56 7.31 -7.14 -3.87
C ALA A 56 7.04 -8.66 -3.95
N ASP A 57 6.96 -9.35 -2.82
CA ASP A 57 6.67 -10.79 -2.73
C ASP A 57 5.25 -11.12 -3.26
N ARG A 58 4.33 -10.16 -3.19
CA ARG A 58 2.98 -10.22 -3.79
C ARG A 58 2.95 -9.86 -5.28
N GLY A 59 4.10 -9.57 -5.90
CA GLY A 59 4.22 -9.19 -7.31
C GLY A 59 3.89 -7.73 -7.60
N ILE A 60 3.83 -6.87 -6.59
CA ILE A 60 3.61 -5.42 -6.78
C ILE A 60 4.96 -4.76 -7.01
N GLU A 61 5.10 -4.04 -8.12
CA GLU A 61 6.33 -3.29 -8.40
C GLU A 61 6.51 -2.16 -7.39
N VAL A 62 7.62 -2.20 -6.66
CA VAL A 62 7.99 -1.19 -5.65
C VAL A 62 9.45 -0.83 -5.77
N ARG A 63 9.77 0.43 -5.47
CA ARG A 63 11.16 0.90 -5.44
C ARG A 63 11.89 0.35 -4.21
N MET A 64 12.74 -0.64 -4.41
CA MET A 64 13.59 -1.20 -3.35
C MET A 64 14.67 -0.20 -2.91
N PRO A 65 15.04 -0.20 -1.62
CA PRO A 65 16.23 0.53 -1.15
C PRO A 65 17.48 0.02 -1.87
N SER A 66 18.37 0.92 -2.27
CA SER A 66 19.70 0.61 -2.78
C SER A 66 20.66 0.18 -1.67
#